data_AF-A0A7V2RJB9-F1
#
_entry.id   AF-A0A7V2RJB9-F1
#
_cell.length_a   1.000
_cell.length_b   1.000
_cell.length_c   1.000
_cell.angle_alpha   90.00
_cell.angle_beta   90.00
_cell.angle_gamma   90.00
#
_symmetry.space_group_name_H-M   'P 1'
#
loop_
_entity.id
_entity.type
_entity.pdbx_description
1 polymer ?
#
loop_
_entity_poly.entity_id
_entity_poly.type
_entity_poly.pdbx_seq_one_letter_code
_entity_poly.pdbx_strand_id
1 'polypeptide(L)'
;MNIRKIKMALTVDLLNLPKSQSPISFARQAMSNYKDETGGFQGLFETEKSALTDDKELNSFALQFEHCTLSLDLIKDRKTKKEFLKGFNIYENLS
;
A
#
# COMPACT_ATOMS: atom_id res chain seq x y z
N MET A 1 7.89 -16.96 3.45
CA MET A 1 7.79 -15.76 2.59
C MET A 1 9.14 -15.05 2.55
N ASN A 2 9.60 -14.57 1.40
CA ASN A 2 10.82 -13.75 1.30
C ASN A 2 10.44 -12.26 1.27
N ILE A 3 10.16 -11.70 2.46
CA ILE A 3 9.74 -10.30 2.60
C ILE A 3 10.72 -9.33 1.95
N ARG A 4 12.04 -9.61 2.04
CA ARG A 4 13.05 -8.72 1.46
C ARG A 4 12.90 -8.62 -0.06
N LYS A 5 12.68 -9.75 -0.73
CA LYS A 5 12.44 -9.82 -2.17
C LYS A 5 11.16 -9.08 -2.55
N ILE A 6 10.06 -9.32 -1.83
CA ILE A 6 8.77 -8.65 -2.06
C ILE A 6 8.90 -7.14 -1.86
N LYS A 7 9.50 -6.69 -0.75
CA LYS A 7 9.72 -5.26 -0.48
C LYS A 7 10.56 -4.58 -1.57
N MET A 8 11.64 -5.21 -2.03
CA MET A 8 12.46 -4.66 -3.11
C MET A 8 11.65 -4.52 -4.41
N ALA A 9 10.94 -5.57 -4.82
CA ALA A 9 10.14 -5.51 -6.03
C ALA A 9 9.01 -4.48 -5.93
N LEU A 10 8.28 -4.49 -4.83
CA LEU A 10 7.20 -3.53 -4.58
C LEU A 10 7.72 -2.09 -4.52
N THR A 11 8.94 -1.86 -4.02
CA THR A 11 9.59 -0.54 -4.08
C THR A 11 9.80 -0.10 -5.53
N VAL A 12 10.34 -0.99 -6.37
CA VAL A 12 10.57 -0.70 -7.80
C VAL A 12 9.24 -0.42 -8.50
N ASP A 13 8.22 -1.25 -8.27
CA ASP A 13 6.91 -1.09 -8.87
C ASP A 13 6.29 0.25 -8.44
N LEU A 14 6.27 0.56 -7.14
CA LEU A 14 5.64 1.76 -6.60
C LEU A 14 6.38 3.06 -6.95
N LEU A 15 7.70 3.02 -7.14
CA LEU A 15 8.45 4.15 -7.68
C LEU A 15 8.06 4.48 -9.13
N ASN A 16 7.64 3.46 -9.89
CA ASN A 16 7.18 3.59 -11.26
C ASN A 16 5.64 3.71 -11.36
N LEU A 17 4.97 4.07 -10.26
CA LEU A 17 3.52 4.22 -10.23
C LEU A 17 3.06 5.25 -11.29
N PRO A 18 2.18 4.86 -12.23
CA PRO A 18 1.63 5.79 -13.19
C PRO A 18 0.80 6.88 -12.50
N LYS A 19 0.97 8.15 -12.90
CA LYS A 19 0.26 9.30 -12.31
C LYS A 19 -1.27 9.20 -12.37
N SER A 20 -1.81 8.35 -13.25
CA SER A 20 -3.24 8.12 -13.44
C SER A 20 -3.82 6.97 -12.62
N GLN A 21 -2.98 6.20 -11.92
CA GLN A 21 -3.42 5.00 -11.21
C GLN A 21 -3.48 5.21 -9.71
N SER A 22 -4.50 4.64 -9.06
CA SER A 22 -4.61 4.62 -7.60
C SER A 22 -3.44 3.82 -7.01
N PRO A 23 -2.68 4.40 -6.05
CA PRO A 23 -1.60 3.69 -5.37
C PRO A 23 -2.06 2.36 -4.75
N ILE A 24 -3.26 2.31 -4.16
CA ILE A 24 -3.82 1.11 -3.51
C ILE A 24 -4.07 0.01 -4.54
N SER A 25 -4.71 0.36 -5.65
CA SER A 25 -5.06 -0.61 -6.69
C SER A 25 -3.81 -1.20 -7.34
N PHE A 26 -2.80 -0.36 -7.58
CA PHE A 26 -1.53 -0.78 -8.12
C PHE A 26 -0.74 -1.64 -7.12
N ALA A 27 -0.65 -1.24 -5.85
CA ALA A 27 0.02 -2.03 -4.82
C ALA A 27 -0.62 -3.42 -4.66
N ARG A 28 -1.96 -3.51 -4.69
CA ARG A 28 -2.66 -4.80 -4.66
C ARG A 28 -2.29 -5.67 -5.87
N GLN A 29 -2.22 -5.07 -7.06
CA GLN A 29 -1.82 -5.78 -8.28
C GLN A 29 -0.37 -6.25 -8.20
N ALA A 30 0.56 -5.40 -7.74
CA ALA A 30 1.96 -5.76 -7.56
C ALA A 30 2.11 -6.92 -6.56
N MET A 31 1.39 -6.89 -5.43
CA MET A 31 1.37 -7.99 -4.46
C MET A 31 0.82 -9.30 -5.03
N SER A 32 -0.10 -9.23 -6.01
CA SER A 32 -0.65 -10.43 -6.65
C SER A 32 0.36 -11.20 -7.50
N ASN A 33 1.43 -10.55 -7.95
CA ASN A 33 2.57 -11.22 -8.61
C ASN A 33 3.34 -12.14 -7.65
N TYR A 34 3.13 -11.99 -6.34
CA TYR A 34 3.75 -12.77 -5.28
C TYR A 34 2.73 -13.62 -4.52
N LYS A 35 1.61 -13.98 -5.15
CA LYS A 35 0.50 -14.73 -4.51
C LYS A 35 0.96 -16.02 -3.82
N ASP A 36 1.95 -16.73 -4.35
CA ASP A 36 2.50 -17.94 -3.72
C ASP A 36 3.15 -17.64 -2.35
N GLU A 37 3.63 -16.41 -2.15
CA GLU A 37 4.26 -15.97 -0.91
C GLU A 37 3.27 -15.23 0.01
N THR A 38 2.45 -14.34 -0.55
CA THR A 38 1.53 -13.45 0.19
C THR A 38 0.18 -14.10 0.49
N GLY A 39 -0.20 -15.10 -0.31
CA GLY A 39 -1.50 -15.74 -0.29
C GLY A 39 -2.60 -14.92 -0.95
N GLY A 40 -3.85 -15.33 -0.77
CA GLY A 40 -5.03 -14.64 -1.27
C GLY A 40 -5.24 -13.27 -0.61
N PHE A 41 -5.74 -12.29 -1.37
CA PHE A 41 -6.18 -11.00 -0.84
C PHE A 41 -7.45 -11.19 0.00
N GLN A 42 -7.42 -10.70 1.24
CA GLN A 42 -8.51 -10.85 2.22
C GLN A 42 -9.32 -9.56 2.39
N GLY A 43 -8.69 -8.39 2.27
CA GLY A 43 -9.41 -7.13 2.45
C GLY A 43 -8.54 -5.87 2.46
N LEU A 44 -9.22 -4.73 2.46
CA LEU A 44 -8.63 -3.40 2.55
C LEU A 44 -9.31 -2.65 3.70
N PHE A 45 -8.51 -2.08 4.60
CA PHE A 45 -8.99 -1.33 5.76
C PHE A 45 -8.26 0.01 5.83
N GLU A 46 -9.00 1.10 6.05
CA GLU A 46 -8.40 2.39 6.43
C GLU A 46 -8.07 2.32 7.92
N THR A 47 -6.78 2.42 8.27
CA THR A 47 -6.30 2.25 9.64
C THR A 47 -6.09 3.59 10.36
N GLU A 48 -5.72 4.62 9.61
CA GLU A 48 -5.54 5.96 10.15
C GLU A 48 -5.96 7.00 9.11
N LYS A 49 -6.54 8.09 9.62
CA LYS A 49 -6.75 9.30 8.85
C LYS A 49 -6.40 10.50 9.72
N SER A 50 -5.41 11.28 9.31
CA SER A 50 -4.94 12.45 10.06
C SER A 50 -4.69 13.64 9.14
N ALA A 51 -5.03 14.84 9.59
CA ALA A 51 -4.70 16.07 8.85
C ALA A 51 -3.22 16.39 9.02
N LEU A 52 -2.50 16.58 7.92
CA LEU A 52 -1.10 17.05 7.95
C LEU A 52 -1.03 18.57 7.88
N THR A 53 -1.87 19.16 7.03
CA THR A 53 -2.09 20.61 6.89
C THR A 53 -3.55 20.85 6.49
N ASP A 54 -3.99 22.10 6.34
CA ASP A 54 -5.36 22.43 5.91
C ASP A 54 -5.75 21.75 4.58
N ASP A 55 -4.77 21.62 3.67
CA ASP A 55 -4.97 21.09 2.33
C ASP A 55 -4.52 19.64 2.15
N LYS A 56 -3.91 19.01 3.16
CA LYS A 56 -3.32 17.67 3.04
C LYS A 56 -3.72 16.78 4.19
N GLU A 57 -4.10 15.54 3.86
CA GLU A 57 -4.36 14.48 4.83
C GLU A 57 -3.45 13.28 4.59
N LEU A 58 -3.01 12.66 5.67
CA LEU A 58 -2.41 11.34 5.68
C LEU A 58 -3.54 10.32 5.84
N ASN A 59 -3.61 9.37 4.91
CA ASN A 59 -4.50 8.23 4.99
C ASN A 59 -3.63 6.97 4.97
N SER A 60 -3.74 6.17 6.01
CA SER A 60 -3.04 4.89 6.12
C SER A 60 -4.00 3.74 5.88
N PHE A 61 -3.56 2.76 5.09
CA PHE A 61 -4.37 1.62 4.68
C PHE A 61 -3.64 0.31 4.96
N ALA A 62 -4.37 -0.69 5.45
CA ALA A 62 -3.92 -2.08 5.56
C ALA A 62 -4.56 -2.93 4.46
N LEU A 63 -3.74 -3.48 3.57
CA LEU A 63 -4.12 -4.50 2.60
C LEU A 63 -3.76 -5.86 3.20
N GLN A 64 -4.78 -6.60 3.61
CA GLN A 64 -4.61 -7.93 4.19
C GLN A 64 -4.56 -8.99 3.10
N PHE A 65 -3.57 -9.86 3.23
CA PHE A 65 -3.42 -11.11 2.50
C PHE A 65 -3.30 -12.24 3.51
N GLU A 66 -3.49 -13.51 3.10
CA GLU A 66 -3.47 -14.65 4.02
C GLU A 66 -2.20 -14.71 4.87
N HIS A 67 -1.02 -14.45 4.29
CA HIS A 67 0.26 -14.60 4.99
C HIS A 67 0.87 -13.27 5.47
N CYS A 68 0.36 -12.14 5.00
CA CYS A 68 0.94 -10.85 5.33
C CYS A 68 -0.06 -9.70 5.23
N THR A 69 0.28 -8.60 5.89
CA THR A 69 -0.41 -7.33 5.75
C THR A 69 0.55 -6.30 5.16
N LEU A 70 0.13 -5.66 4.06
CA LEU A 70 0.81 -4.50 3.48
C LEU A 70 0.16 -3.24 4.05
N SER A 71 0.92 -2.46 4.82
CA SER A 71 0.55 -1.10 5.19
C SER A 71 1.01 -0.12 4.12
N LEU A 72 0.12 0.80 3.73
CA LEU A 72 0.36 1.87 2.77
C LEU A 72 -0.01 3.21 3.40
N ASP A 73 0.93 4.14 3.40
CA ASP A 73 0.69 5.52 3.79
C ASP A 73 0.56 6.40 2.54
N LEU A 74 -0.57 7.08 2.41
CA LEU A 74 -0.86 7.98 1.30
C LEU A 74 -1.07 9.40 1.81
N ILE A 75 -0.47 10.37 1.11
CA ILE A 75 -0.79 11.79 1.29
C ILE A 75 -1.82 12.14 0.24
N LYS A 76 -2.99 12.59 0.68
CA LYS A 76 -4.04 13.10 -0.18
C LYS A 76 -4.09 14.61 -0.09
N ASP A 77 -4.02 15.25 -1.25
CA ASP A 77 -4.24 16.68 -1.41
C ASP A 77 -5.75 16.92 -1.57
N ARG A 78 -6.36 17.64 -0.62
CA ARG A 78 -7.81 17.87 -0.56
C ARG A 78 -8.31 18.75 -1.70
N LYS A 79 -7.49 19.69 -2.18
CA LYS A 79 -7.83 20.62 -3.25
C LYS A 79 -7.87 19.93 -4.60
N THR A 80 -6.85 19.13 -4.89
CA THR A 80 -6.69 18.44 -6.18
C THR A 80 -7.23 17.02 -6.19
N LYS A 81 -7.59 16.48 -5.01
CA LYS A 81 -7.97 15.08 -4.78
C LYS A 81 -6.91 14.07 -5.21
N LYS A 82 -5.66 14.51 -5.43
CA LYS A 82 -4.55 13.65 -5.81
C LYS A 82 -4.01 12.91 -4.59
N GLU A 83 -3.61 11.67 -4.80
CA GLU A 83 -3.00 10.82 -3.78
C GLU A 83 -1.56 10.52 -4.17
N PHE A 84 -0.68 10.57 -3.18
CA PHE A 84 0.75 10.33 -3.34
C PHE A 84 1.18 9.29 -2.32
N LEU A 85 1.96 8.30 -2.77
CA LEU A 85 2.56 7.35 -1.85
C LEU A 85 3.60 8.06 -0.98
N LYS A 86 3.43 7.99 0.34
CA LYS A 86 4.41 8.44 1.33
C LYS A 86 5.37 7.32 1.70
N GLY A 87 4.84 6.11 1.88
CA GLY A 87 5.62 4.96 2.29
C GLY A 87 4.78 3.70 2.39
N PHE A 88 5.45 2.58 2.62
CA PHE A 88 4.78 1.30 2.82
C PHE A 88 5.61 0.39 3.73
N ASN A 89 4.95 -0.60 4.32
CA ASN A 89 5.63 -1.67 5.06
C ASN A 89 4.86 -2.98 4.92
N ILE A 90 5.57 -4.11 5.04
CA ILE A 90 4.98 -5.46 5.01
C ILE A 90 5.25 -6.12 6.35
N TYR A 91 4.20 -6.65 6.95
CA TYR A 91 4.21 -7.40 8.20
C TYR A 91 3.73 -8.82 7.93
N GLU A 92 4.39 -9.82 8.50
CA GLU A 92 3.87 -11.19 8.47
C GLU A 92 2.68 -11.29 9.42
N ASN A 93 1.65 -12.01 9.00
CA ASN A 93 0.58 -12.36 9.93
C ASN A 93 1.14 -13.46 10.84
N LEU A 94 1.27 -13.17 12.14
CA LEU A 94 1.61 -14.19 13.12
C LEU A 94 0.40 -15.13 13.25
N SER A 95 0.52 -16.32 12.69
CA SER A 95 -0.39 -17.46 12.90
C SER A 95 -0.22 -18.06 14.28
#